data_AF-A0A382MAV3-F1
#
_entry.id   AF-A0A382MAV3-F1
#
_cell.length_a   1.000
_cell.length_b   1.000
_cell.length_c   1.000
_cell.angle_alpha   90.00
_cell.angle_beta   90.00
_cell.angle_gamma   90.00
#
_symmetry.space_group_name_H-M   'P 1'
#
loop_
_entity.id
_entity.type
_entity.pdbx_description
1 polymer ?
#
loop_
_entity_poly.entity_id
_entity_poly.type
_entity_poly.pdbx_seq_one_letter_code
_entity_poly.pdbx_strand_id
1 'polypeptide(L)'
;VVTITLELEAFEGAKAGDQAVSQISLVSDDSVVEIVRGDFIFAESLSAGLIELELRRQGGVDNVVSVDFNTSDGTAKATGLNPDYVETYGTIHFESGESSKFIRIPVIDDAHQEGVETLHLEVSNAKPSSSTHLEGDLLVQLQIQDGDRDSLRSTVSLKASEFRVYESAGEAEIRVVRDGDLSSEANVAYSTAAHTAIDGSDYEGAAGVLNFEPGSAEGIIRLKINDDVYAEGDESFEITLLNPQGASTGELDRASVIIVDAEAGTVVFSAWNDETDWVNESGEKKLVWDGVQVTDEDNELDIDWNLRGNQYFVSENESLVPFDAAKANTSRQMSTAPWYWGSDTKISADLFEKVKGQSHRIGGRFLGAPITITRVRGASGRLAID
;
A
#
# COMPACT_ATOMS: atom_id res chain seq x y z
N VAL A 1 -36.64 56.80 -24.36
CA VAL A 1 -37.84 56.98 -25.22
C VAL A 1 -37.75 58.34 -25.88
N VAL A 2 -37.65 58.38 -27.21
CA VAL A 2 -37.71 59.63 -27.97
C VAL A 2 -39.15 59.80 -28.43
N THR A 3 -39.73 60.98 -28.30
CA THR A 3 -41.13 61.22 -28.73
C THR A 3 -41.13 62.15 -29.93
N ILE A 4 -41.78 61.74 -31.01
CA ILE A 4 -42.03 62.56 -32.20
C ILE A 4 -43.47 63.04 -32.14
N THR A 5 -43.67 64.36 -32.14
CA THR A 5 -45.00 64.96 -32.28
C THR A 5 -45.30 65.12 -33.76
N LEU A 6 -46.38 64.51 -34.23
CA LEU A 6 -46.92 64.70 -35.56
C LEU A 6 -48.12 65.63 -35.47
N GLU A 7 -47.96 66.84 -35.99
CA GLU A 7 -48.98 67.88 -35.97
C GLU A 7 -49.45 68.16 -37.41
N LEU A 8 -50.75 68.09 -37.63
CA LEU A 8 -51.37 68.46 -38.89
C LEU A 8 -51.62 69.96 -38.89
N GLU A 9 -50.98 70.67 -39.81
CA GLU A 9 -51.14 72.12 -39.99
C GLU A 9 -51.60 72.49 -41.40
N ALA A 10 -51.91 73.77 -41.63
CA ALA A 10 -52.23 74.35 -42.94
C ALA A 10 -53.42 73.69 -43.68
N PHE A 11 -54.54 73.51 -42.99
CA PHE A 11 -55.79 73.03 -43.62
C PHE A 11 -56.36 74.07 -44.60
N GLU A 12 -56.37 73.77 -45.91
CA GLU A 12 -57.10 74.53 -46.92
C GLU A 12 -58.46 73.88 -47.24
N GLY A 13 -59.54 74.64 -47.07
CA GLY A 13 -60.90 74.17 -47.37
C GLY A 13 -61.55 73.26 -46.31
N ALA A 14 -60.87 72.98 -45.19
CA ALA A 14 -61.39 72.23 -44.05
C ALA A 14 -60.92 72.80 -42.71
N LYS A 15 -61.60 72.43 -41.62
CA LYS A 15 -61.13 72.69 -40.24
C LYS A 15 -60.40 71.46 -39.71
N ALA A 16 -59.43 71.66 -38.82
CA ALA A 16 -58.84 70.59 -38.04
C ALA A 16 -59.93 69.79 -37.30
N GLY A 17 -59.84 68.45 -37.31
CA GLY A 17 -60.70 67.59 -36.50
C GLY A 17 -60.23 67.53 -35.04
N ASP A 18 -60.94 66.75 -34.21
CA ASP A 18 -60.67 66.64 -32.76
C ASP A 18 -59.27 66.06 -32.43
N GLN A 19 -58.62 65.41 -33.39
CA GLN A 19 -57.26 64.88 -33.27
C GLN A 19 -56.36 65.40 -34.38
N ALA A 20 -55.79 66.59 -34.18
CA ALA A 20 -54.81 67.20 -35.10
C ALA A 20 -53.34 66.94 -34.69
N VAL A 21 -53.13 66.37 -33.51
CA VAL A 21 -51.81 66.06 -32.95
C VAL A 21 -51.78 64.59 -32.53
N SER A 22 -50.70 63.91 -32.88
CA SER A 22 -50.39 62.57 -32.38
C SER A 22 -48.95 62.52 -31.88
N GLN A 23 -48.69 61.69 -30.87
CA GLN A 23 -47.35 61.41 -30.40
C GLN A 23 -46.94 60.00 -30.80
N ILE A 24 -45.76 59.87 -31.39
CA ILE A 24 -45.10 58.60 -31.70
C ILE A 24 -43.96 58.44 -30.71
N SER A 25 -43.97 57.36 -29.93
CA SER A 25 -42.87 57.02 -29.02
C SER A 25 -41.93 56.03 -29.69
N LEU A 26 -40.65 56.38 -29.79
CA LEU A 26 -39.57 55.49 -30.16
C LEU A 26 -39.00 54.86 -28.88
N VAL A 27 -39.12 53.54 -28.80
CA VAL A 27 -38.47 52.71 -27.79
C VAL A 27 -37.15 52.18 -28.35
N SER A 28 -36.14 52.03 -27.49
CA SER A 28 -34.88 51.38 -27.90
C SER A 28 -35.14 49.89 -28.05
N ASP A 29 -34.64 49.32 -29.14
CA ASP A 29 -34.60 47.89 -29.42
C ASP A 29 -33.30 47.25 -28.90
N ASP A 30 -32.44 48.03 -28.23
CA ASP A 30 -31.18 47.53 -27.69
C ASP A 30 -31.44 46.61 -26.49
N SER A 31 -30.71 45.50 -26.49
CA SER A 31 -30.77 44.50 -25.44
C SER A 31 -29.51 44.56 -24.57
N VAL A 32 -29.69 44.35 -23.28
CA VAL A 32 -28.59 44.11 -22.35
C VAL A 32 -28.73 42.72 -21.78
N VAL A 33 -27.68 41.92 -21.82
CA VAL A 33 -27.64 40.59 -21.20
C VAL A 33 -26.64 40.60 -20.05
N GLU A 34 -27.07 40.09 -18.90
CA GLU A 34 -26.26 39.99 -17.68
C GLU A 34 -26.46 38.62 -17.03
N ILE A 35 -25.46 38.16 -16.28
CA ILE A 35 -25.62 37.06 -15.34
C ILE A 35 -26.38 37.61 -14.12
N VAL A 36 -27.47 36.96 -13.71
CA VAL A 36 -28.19 37.36 -12.50
C VAL A 36 -27.28 37.09 -11.29
N ARG A 37 -26.96 38.15 -10.55
CA ARG A 37 -26.13 38.05 -9.35
C ARG A 37 -26.79 37.16 -8.30
N GLY A 38 -25.98 36.29 -7.71
CA GLY A 38 -26.35 35.47 -6.58
C GLY A 38 -25.12 35.06 -5.80
N ASP A 39 -25.34 34.34 -4.70
CA ASP A 39 -24.27 33.64 -4.01
C ASP A 39 -23.91 32.44 -4.88
N PHE A 40 -22.80 32.53 -5.63
CA PHE A 40 -22.33 31.49 -6.54
C PHE A 40 -21.68 30.34 -5.77
N ILE A 41 -22.44 29.76 -4.84
CA ILE A 41 -22.02 28.70 -3.94
C ILE A 41 -23.02 27.56 -4.10
N PHE A 42 -22.51 26.40 -4.51
CA PHE A 42 -23.32 25.25 -4.88
C PHE A 42 -22.77 24.02 -4.17
N ALA A 43 -23.62 23.14 -3.64
CA ALA A 43 -23.17 21.84 -3.15
C ALA A 43 -22.81 20.93 -4.33
N GLU A 44 -21.87 20.01 -4.18
CA GLU A 44 -21.64 18.96 -5.19
C GLU A 44 -22.84 17.99 -5.27
N SER A 45 -23.46 17.71 -4.13
CA SER A 45 -24.64 16.84 -3.96
C SER A 45 -25.97 17.49 -4.36
N LEU A 46 -25.95 18.34 -5.38
CA LEU A 46 -27.15 18.94 -5.95
C LEU A 46 -28.11 17.84 -6.41
N SER A 47 -29.39 17.94 -6.03
CA SER A 47 -30.42 16.93 -6.35
C SER A 47 -30.59 16.64 -7.86
N ALA A 48 -30.10 17.52 -8.73
CA ALA A 48 -30.07 17.33 -10.18
C ALA A 48 -28.63 17.22 -10.77
N GLY A 49 -27.59 17.39 -9.95
CA GLY A 49 -26.18 17.43 -10.38
C GLY A 49 -25.85 18.60 -11.32
N LEU A 50 -26.59 19.71 -11.23
CA LEU A 50 -26.49 20.84 -12.16
C LEU A 50 -26.42 22.17 -11.41
N ILE A 51 -25.39 22.96 -11.68
CA ILE A 51 -25.40 24.40 -11.41
C ILE A 51 -26.28 25.07 -12.47
N GLU A 52 -27.33 25.78 -12.03
CA GLU A 52 -28.20 26.58 -12.91
C GLU A 52 -27.95 28.07 -12.66
N LEU A 53 -27.48 28.77 -13.70
CA LEU A 53 -27.23 30.21 -13.66
C LEU A 53 -28.16 30.93 -14.63
N GLU A 54 -28.94 31.87 -14.11
CA GLU A 54 -29.86 32.67 -14.92
C GLU A 54 -29.10 33.77 -15.67
N LEU A 55 -29.29 33.81 -16.99
CA LEU A 55 -28.98 34.95 -17.83
C LEU A 55 -30.26 35.77 -18.00
N ARG A 56 -30.18 37.04 -17.62
CA ARG A 56 -31.29 37.99 -17.77
C ARG A 56 -31.03 38.93 -18.93
N ARG A 57 -32.04 39.09 -19.77
CA ARG A 57 -32.08 40.08 -20.84
C ARG A 57 -33.01 41.24 -20.44
N GLN A 58 -32.51 42.46 -20.55
CA GLN A 58 -33.24 43.71 -20.32
C GLN A 58 -33.27 44.57 -21.59
N GLY A 59 -34.18 45.54 -21.65
CA GLY A 59 -34.35 46.42 -22.81
C GLY A 59 -35.26 45.81 -23.89
N GLY A 60 -34.86 45.91 -25.15
CA GLY A 60 -35.59 45.34 -26.28
C GLY A 60 -35.66 43.81 -26.18
N VAL A 61 -36.86 43.24 -26.31
CA VAL A 61 -37.08 41.78 -26.30
C VAL A 61 -37.64 41.23 -27.61
N ASP A 62 -38.02 42.11 -28.54
CA ASP A 62 -38.74 41.72 -29.76
C ASP A 62 -37.82 41.13 -30.85
N ASN A 63 -36.50 41.31 -30.73
CA ASN A 63 -35.48 40.75 -31.61
C ASN A 63 -34.83 39.50 -31.02
N VAL A 64 -34.24 38.67 -31.88
CA VAL A 64 -33.40 37.54 -31.46
C VAL A 64 -32.00 38.05 -31.08
N VAL A 65 -31.48 37.62 -29.94
CA VAL A 65 -30.10 37.90 -29.52
C VAL A 65 -29.40 36.62 -29.08
N SER A 66 -28.08 36.61 -29.11
CA SER A 66 -27.29 35.48 -28.63
C SER A 66 -26.06 35.90 -27.86
N VAL A 67 -25.62 35.07 -26.92
CA VAL A 67 -24.37 35.23 -26.18
C VAL A 67 -23.65 33.89 -26.12
N ASP A 68 -22.32 33.91 -26.19
CA ASP A 68 -21.52 32.70 -25.98
C ASP A 68 -21.16 32.58 -24.50
N PHE A 69 -20.93 31.35 -24.05
CA PHE A 69 -20.41 31.07 -22.71
C PHE A 69 -19.42 29.91 -22.73
N ASN A 70 -18.49 29.90 -21.79
CA ASN A 70 -17.57 28.80 -21.54
C ASN A 70 -17.24 28.67 -20.05
N THR A 71 -16.96 27.46 -19.58
CA THR A 71 -16.36 27.22 -18.27
C THR A 71 -14.85 27.07 -18.38
N SER A 72 -14.13 27.43 -17.34
CA SER A 72 -12.69 27.13 -17.21
C SER A 72 -12.33 26.75 -15.77
N ASP A 73 -11.28 25.94 -15.64
CA ASP A 73 -10.84 25.41 -14.35
C ASP A 73 -10.43 26.51 -13.36
N GLY A 74 -10.66 26.25 -12.08
CA GLY A 74 -9.99 26.92 -10.97
C GLY A 74 -9.20 25.89 -10.16
N THR A 75 -9.57 25.69 -8.90
CA THR A 75 -9.13 24.49 -8.16
C THR A 75 -9.87 23.25 -8.64
N ALA A 76 -11.18 23.37 -8.90
CA ALA A 76 -11.97 22.34 -9.57
C ALA A 76 -11.50 22.16 -11.02
N LYS A 77 -11.42 20.91 -11.47
CA LYS A 77 -10.91 20.40 -12.74
C LYS A 77 -11.98 19.67 -13.54
N ALA A 78 -12.14 20.06 -14.80
CA ALA A 78 -13.02 19.33 -15.72
C ALA A 78 -12.43 18.01 -16.23
N THR A 79 -11.14 17.78 -15.99
CA THR A 79 -10.40 16.60 -16.49
C THR A 79 -9.40 16.13 -15.43
N GLY A 80 -9.13 14.83 -15.39
CA GLY A 80 -8.22 14.24 -14.40
C GLY A 80 -8.63 12.82 -14.03
N LEU A 81 -8.01 12.31 -12.96
CA LEU A 81 -8.41 11.03 -12.36
C LEU A 81 -9.74 11.17 -11.60
N ASN A 82 -9.94 12.31 -10.92
CA ASN A 82 -11.18 12.73 -10.28
C ASN A 82 -11.53 14.12 -10.85
N PRO A 83 -12.40 14.21 -11.86
CA PRO A 83 -12.92 15.49 -12.33
C PRO A 83 -14.14 15.94 -11.52
N ASP A 84 -14.23 17.23 -11.22
CA ASP A 84 -15.23 17.80 -10.28
C ASP A 84 -16.45 18.35 -11.03
N TYR A 85 -16.30 18.66 -12.32
CA TYR A 85 -17.37 19.16 -13.16
C TYR A 85 -17.17 18.76 -14.63
N VAL A 86 -18.20 18.92 -15.45
CA VAL A 86 -18.09 18.72 -16.90
C VAL A 86 -17.89 20.06 -17.59
N GLU A 87 -16.79 20.20 -18.35
CA GLU A 87 -16.55 21.39 -19.16
C GLU A 87 -17.77 21.68 -20.04
N THR A 88 -18.31 22.89 -19.90
CA THR A 88 -19.54 23.31 -20.58
C THR A 88 -19.30 24.61 -21.32
N TYR A 89 -19.63 24.62 -22.60
CA TYR A 89 -19.55 25.82 -23.45
C TYR A 89 -20.67 25.80 -24.49
N GLY A 90 -20.96 26.96 -25.07
CA GLY A 90 -21.94 27.06 -26.14
C GLY A 90 -22.44 28.47 -26.39
N THR A 91 -23.55 28.56 -27.13
CA THR A 91 -24.24 29.80 -27.43
C THR A 91 -25.68 29.72 -26.92
N ILE A 92 -26.09 30.70 -26.12
CA ILE A 92 -27.47 30.88 -25.67
C ILE A 92 -28.17 31.82 -26.65
N HIS A 93 -29.33 31.39 -27.16
CA HIS A 93 -30.22 32.19 -28.00
C HIS A 93 -31.44 32.62 -27.18
N PHE A 94 -31.72 33.92 -27.16
CA PHE A 94 -32.98 34.50 -26.73
C PHE A 94 -33.82 34.76 -27.97
N GLU A 95 -34.91 34.01 -28.11
CA GLU A 95 -35.91 34.25 -29.13
C GLU A 95 -36.72 35.51 -28.82
N SER A 96 -37.52 35.94 -29.80
CA SER A 96 -38.42 37.08 -29.62
C SER A 96 -39.36 36.86 -28.43
N GLY A 97 -39.40 37.83 -27.52
CA GLY A 97 -40.20 37.81 -26.29
C GLY A 97 -39.53 37.12 -25.09
N GLU A 98 -38.36 36.50 -25.24
CA GLU A 98 -37.67 35.84 -24.14
C GLU A 98 -36.76 36.81 -23.36
N SER A 99 -36.95 36.88 -22.05
CA SER A 99 -36.18 37.76 -21.14
C SER A 99 -35.23 37.01 -20.20
N SER A 100 -35.29 35.67 -20.17
CA SER A 100 -34.46 34.84 -19.27
C SER A 100 -34.07 33.53 -19.93
N LYS A 101 -32.83 33.10 -19.72
CA LYS A 101 -32.30 31.78 -20.08
C LYS A 101 -31.45 31.24 -18.94
N PHE A 102 -31.12 29.94 -19.01
CA PHE A 102 -30.28 29.30 -18.01
C PHE A 102 -29.06 28.66 -18.67
N ILE A 103 -27.89 28.89 -18.07
CA ILE A 103 -26.69 28.07 -18.28
C ILE A 103 -26.76 26.92 -17.28
N ARG A 104 -26.49 25.70 -17.74
CA ARG A 104 -26.48 24.48 -16.92
C ARG A 104 -25.12 23.84 -16.99
N ILE A 105 -24.43 23.76 -15.86
CA ILE A 105 -23.09 23.15 -15.76
C ILE A 105 -23.23 21.89 -14.91
N PRO A 106 -22.93 20.68 -15.45
CA PRO A 106 -22.93 19.46 -14.66
C PRO A 106 -21.78 19.45 -13.65
N VAL A 107 -22.12 19.13 -12.41
CA VAL A 107 -21.18 18.89 -11.30
C VAL A 107 -21.12 17.39 -11.05
N ILE A 108 -19.92 16.89 -10.76
CA ILE A 108 -19.68 15.47 -10.51
C ILE A 108 -19.65 15.30 -8.99
N ASP A 109 -20.68 14.62 -8.48
CA ASP A 109 -20.75 14.22 -7.07
C ASP A 109 -19.92 12.94 -6.92
N ASP A 110 -18.90 12.98 -6.08
CA ASP A 110 -18.03 11.84 -5.84
C ASP A 110 -18.02 11.40 -4.37
N ALA A 111 -16.88 10.97 -3.85
CA ALA A 111 -16.74 10.44 -2.50
C ALA A 111 -15.48 10.97 -1.80
N HIS A 112 -14.76 11.92 -2.42
CA HIS A 112 -13.49 12.46 -1.98
C HIS A 112 -13.69 13.79 -1.27
N GLN A 113 -13.09 13.94 -0.08
CA GLN A 113 -13.04 15.23 0.60
C GLN A 113 -12.02 16.16 -0.08
N GLU A 114 -12.52 17.04 -0.94
CA GLU A 114 -11.70 18.00 -1.71
C GLU A 114 -11.75 19.41 -1.10
N GLY A 115 -12.68 19.66 -0.18
CA GLY A 115 -12.94 20.97 0.40
C GLY A 115 -13.69 21.89 -0.56
N VAL A 116 -13.71 23.20 -0.28
CA VAL A 116 -14.38 24.14 -1.17
C VAL A 116 -13.51 24.38 -2.39
N GLU A 117 -14.04 24.02 -3.56
CA GLU A 117 -13.37 24.19 -4.82
C GLU A 117 -14.02 25.27 -5.69
N THR A 118 -13.30 25.70 -6.73
CA THR A 118 -13.73 26.84 -7.56
C THR A 118 -13.55 26.55 -9.03
N LEU A 119 -14.50 26.97 -9.87
CA LEU A 119 -14.36 27.08 -11.32
C LEU A 119 -14.78 28.49 -11.79
N HIS A 120 -14.55 28.80 -13.07
CA HIS A 120 -14.93 30.07 -13.66
C HIS A 120 -15.93 29.88 -14.80
N LEU A 121 -16.87 30.80 -14.94
CA LEU A 121 -17.77 30.92 -16.08
C LEU A 121 -17.55 32.28 -16.76
N GLU A 122 -17.30 32.26 -18.06
CA GLU A 122 -17.20 33.45 -18.90
C GLU A 122 -18.43 33.56 -19.83
N VAL A 123 -19.03 34.75 -19.91
CA VAL A 123 -20.04 35.10 -20.92
C VAL A 123 -19.48 36.15 -21.87
N SER A 124 -19.58 35.90 -23.17
CA SER A 124 -18.92 36.72 -24.19
C SER A 124 -19.72 36.79 -25.50
N ASN A 125 -19.19 37.53 -26.48
CA ASN A 125 -19.69 37.55 -27.87
C ASN A 125 -21.21 37.77 -28.01
N ALA A 126 -21.73 38.83 -27.38
CA ALA A 126 -23.12 39.25 -27.58
C ALA A 126 -23.39 39.67 -29.04
N LYS A 127 -24.47 39.13 -29.61
CA LYS A 127 -24.92 39.39 -30.98
C LYS A 127 -26.41 39.75 -31.03
N PRO A 128 -26.81 40.66 -31.93
CA PRO A 128 -25.93 41.46 -32.79
C PRO A 128 -25.15 42.52 -32.01
N SER A 129 -23.84 42.65 -32.27
CA SER A 129 -22.94 43.53 -31.51
C SER A 129 -23.25 45.03 -31.65
N SER A 130 -24.16 45.40 -32.57
CA SER A 130 -24.63 46.77 -32.77
C SER A 130 -25.72 47.20 -31.79
N SER A 131 -26.47 46.26 -31.22
CA SER A 131 -27.66 46.52 -30.40
C SER A 131 -27.84 45.50 -29.27
N THR A 132 -26.78 44.77 -28.92
CA THR A 132 -26.76 43.86 -27.78
C THR A 132 -25.47 44.06 -27.02
N HIS A 133 -25.59 44.34 -25.72
CA HIS A 133 -24.48 44.61 -24.84
C HIS A 133 -24.47 43.61 -23.68
N LEU A 134 -23.28 43.29 -23.21
CA LEU A 134 -23.08 42.55 -21.97
C LEU A 134 -22.88 43.55 -20.84
N GLU A 135 -23.53 43.31 -19.69
CA GLU A 135 -23.40 44.13 -18.49
C GLU A 135 -23.09 43.25 -17.27
N GLY A 136 -22.39 43.84 -16.29
CA GLY A 136 -22.00 43.16 -15.06
C GLY A 136 -20.67 42.41 -15.15
N ASP A 137 -20.45 41.50 -14.21
CA ASP A 137 -19.26 40.67 -14.14
C ASP A 137 -19.40 39.52 -15.14
N LEU A 138 -18.59 39.55 -16.19
CA LEU A 138 -18.67 38.60 -17.31
C LEU A 138 -17.77 37.37 -17.13
N LEU A 139 -16.85 37.42 -16.17
CA LEU A 139 -16.07 36.30 -15.68
C LEU A 139 -16.41 36.13 -14.20
N VAL A 140 -17.21 35.12 -13.88
CA VAL A 140 -17.65 34.85 -12.51
C VAL A 140 -16.98 33.59 -11.98
N GLN A 141 -16.58 33.64 -10.72
CA GLN A 141 -16.06 32.48 -9.99
C GLN A 141 -17.22 31.78 -9.29
N LEU A 142 -17.38 30.49 -9.55
CA LEU A 142 -18.37 29.62 -8.90
C LEU A 142 -17.64 28.75 -7.87
N GLN A 143 -18.29 28.50 -6.73
CA GLN A 143 -17.78 27.64 -5.67
C GLN A 143 -18.59 26.36 -5.60
N ILE A 144 -17.89 25.23 -5.59
CA ILE A 144 -18.44 23.90 -5.29
C ILE A 144 -18.11 23.60 -3.83
N GLN A 145 -19.15 23.39 -3.02
CA GLN A 145 -19.03 22.96 -1.64
C GLN A 145 -19.05 21.43 -1.61
N ASP A 146 -17.88 20.89 -1.27
CA ASP A 146 -17.71 19.52 -0.81
C ASP A 146 -18.70 19.23 0.34
N GLY A 147 -19.58 18.28 0.07
CA GLY A 147 -20.55 17.70 0.99
C GLY A 147 -20.08 16.39 1.60
N ASP A 148 -18.95 15.85 1.15
CA ASP A 148 -18.33 14.65 1.67
C ASP A 148 -17.74 14.85 3.06
N ARG A 149 -17.81 13.77 3.83
CA ARG A 149 -17.38 13.74 5.23
C ARG A 149 -16.38 12.61 5.44
N ASP A 150 -15.19 12.75 4.87
CA ASP A 150 -14.11 11.77 5.04
C ASP A 150 -13.74 11.55 6.52
N SER A 151 -13.92 12.55 7.37
CA SER A 151 -13.71 12.39 8.84
C SER A 151 -14.64 11.37 9.52
N LEU A 152 -15.70 10.91 8.85
CA LEU A 152 -16.55 9.80 9.30
C LEU A 152 -16.25 8.48 8.58
N ARG A 153 -15.42 8.50 7.53
CA ARG A 153 -15.04 7.29 6.81
C ARG A 153 -14.02 6.49 7.61
N SER A 154 -13.96 5.22 7.28
CA SER A 154 -12.95 4.36 7.86
C SER A 154 -11.53 4.75 7.44
N THR A 155 -10.54 4.52 8.30
CA THR A 155 -9.12 4.54 7.96
C THR A 155 -8.59 3.13 7.77
N VAL A 156 -7.59 2.96 6.89
CA VAL A 156 -6.89 1.69 6.68
C VAL A 156 -5.44 1.79 7.13
N SER A 157 -4.95 0.81 7.90
CA SER A 157 -3.57 0.76 8.42
C SER A 157 -3.05 -0.66 8.52
N LEU A 158 -1.73 -0.82 8.46
CA LEU A 158 -1.09 -2.07 8.84
C LEU A 158 -1.31 -2.32 10.34
N LYS A 159 -1.46 -3.60 10.73
CA LYS A 159 -1.72 -3.96 12.12
C LYS A 159 -0.48 -3.81 13.02
N ALA A 160 0.71 -3.85 12.44
CA ALA A 160 1.98 -3.75 13.14
C ALA A 160 3.03 -3.10 12.23
N SER A 161 4.03 -2.45 12.81
CA SER A 161 5.15 -1.83 12.08
C SER A 161 6.22 -2.85 11.67
N GLU A 162 6.16 -4.06 12.24
CA GLU A 162 7.05 -5.17 11.97
C GLU A 162 6.24 -6.47 11.93
N PHE A 163 6.50 -7.30 10.92
CA PHE A 163 6.01 -8.68 10.81
C PHE A 163 7.22 -9.61 10.72
N ARG A 164 7.26 -10.66 11.54
CA ARG A 164 8.32 -11.68 11.48
C ARG A 164 7.77 -12.99 10.94
N VAL A 165 8.46 -13.58 9.98
CA VAL A 165 8.08 -14.84 9.33
C VAL A 165 9.33 -15.69 9.16
N TYR A 166 9.25 -17.00 9.42
CA TYR A 166 10.34 -17.91 9.07
C TYR A 166 10.34 -18.16 7.57
N GLU A 167 11.51 -18.25 6.93
CA GLU A 167 11.59 -18.52 5.49
C GLU A 167 10.88 -19.83 5.09
N SER A 168 10.96 -20.85 5.97
CA SER A 168 10.26 -22.13 5.85
C SER A 168 8.72 -22.06 5.92
N ALA A 169 8.14 -20.89 6.20
CA ALA A 169 6.69 -20.72 6.25
C ALA A 169 6.05 -20.67 4.85
N GLY A 170 6.83 -20.33 3.81
CA GLY A 170 6.37 -20.19 2.41
C GLY A 170 5.48 -18.97 2.12
N GLU A 171 4.79 -18.42 3.12
CA GLU A 171 4.01 -17.19 3.00
C GLU A 171 4.07 -16.34 4.27
N ALA A 172 4.13 -15.01 4.10
CA ALA A 172 3.91 -14.02 5.14
C ALA A 172 2.47 -13.49 5.08
N GLU A 173 1.76 -13.54 6.21
CA GLU A 173 0.41 -12.95 6.36
C GLU A 173 0.50 -11.53 6.94
N ILE A 174 0.36 -10.52 6.08
CA ILE A 174 0.36 -9.11 6.48
C ILE A 174 -1.08 -8.68 6.78
N ARG A 175 -1.35 -8.41 8.05
CA ARG A 175 -2.68 -7.99 8.50
C ARG A 175 -2.86 -6.48 8.33
N VAL A 176 -3.98 -6.11 7.71
CA VAL A 176 -4.42 -4.74 7.51
C VAL A 176 -5.73 -4.53 8.25
N VAL A 177 -5.82 -3.46 9.03
CA VAL A 177 -6.98 -3.09 9.84
C VAL A 177 -7.70 -1.92 9.19
N ARG A 178 -9.03 -1.98 9.20
CA ARG A 178 -9.94 -0.91 8.81
C ARG A 178 -10.76 -0.48 10.03
N ASP A 179 -10.62 0.77 10.45
CA ASP A 179 -11.29 1.32 11.65
C ASP A 179 -12.20 2.50 11.26
N GLY A 180 -13.34 2.71 11.93
CA GLY A 180 -14.33 3.76 11.59
C GLY A 180 -15.60 3.21 10.95
N ASP A 181 -16.19 3.91 9.97
CA ASP A 181 -17.40 3.46 9.28
C ASP A 181 -17.12 2.31 8.29
N LEU A 182 -17.63 1.14 8.63
CA LEU A 182 -17.49 -0.09 7.84
C LEU A 182 -18.72 -0.38 6.97
N SER A 183 -19.72 0.50 6.92
CA SER A 183 -21.00 0.22 6.26
C SER A 183 -20.92 0.08 4.74
N SER A 184 -19.83 0.56 4.13
CA SER A 184 -19.59 0.56 2.68
C SER A 184 -18.30 -0.19 2.32
N GLU A 185 -18.17 -0.59 1.06
CA GLU A 185 -16.92 -1.16 0.52
C GLU A 185 -15.75 -0.16 0.61
N ALA A 186 -14.54 -0.67 0.74
CA ALA A 186 -13.30 0.09 0.59
C ALA A 186 -12.20 -0.80 0.01
N ASN A 187 -11.14 -0.22 -0.51
CA ASN A 187 -9.95 -0.97 -0.92
C ASN A 187 -8.68 -0.17 -0.64
N VAL A 188 -7.54 -0.87 -0.67
CA VAL A 188 -6.22 -0.27 -0.55
C VAL A 188 -5.24 -0.99 -1.47
N ALA A 189 -4.48 -0.25 -2.26
CA ALA A 189 -3.38 -0.82 -3.03
C ALA A 189 -2.18 -1.08 -2.12
N TYR A 190 -1.31 -2.01 -2.49
CA TYR A 190 -0.06 -2.26 -1.78
C TYR A 190 1.07 -2.57 -2.75
N SER A 191 2.29 -2.33 -2.31
CA SER A 191 3.52 -2.73 -3.01
C SER A 191 4.63 -3.10 -2.02
N THR A 192 5.48 -4.04 -2.40
CA THR A 192 6.70 -4.38 -1.67
C THR A 192 7.94 -3.69 -2.26
N ALA A 193 8.93 -3.42 -1.41
CA ALA A 193 10.23 -2.93 -1.82
C ALA A 193 11.35 -3.64 -1.05
N ALA A 194 12.42 -4.02 -1.75
CA ALA A 194 13.57 -4.69 -1.15
C ALA A 194 14.27 -3.80 -0.11
N HIS A 195 14.81 -4.43 0.94
CA HIS A 195 15.70 -3.77 1.90
C HIS A 195 17.00 -4.55 2.04
N THR A 196 17.11 -5.49 2.97
CA THR A 196 18.22 -6.46 3.01
C THR A 196 17.90 -7.72 2.23
N ALA A 197 16.64 -8.17 2.25
CA ALA A 197 16.15 -9.26 1.41
C ALA A 197 16.04 -8.83 -0.06
N ILE A 198 16.40 -9.75 -0.94
CA ILE A 198 16.48 -9.66 -2.40
C ILE A 198 15.20 -10.23 -3.04
N ASP A 199 14.54 -9.40 -3.86
CA ASP A 199 13.38 -9.80 -4.66
C ASP A 199 13.74 -10.90 -5.68
N GLY A 200 12.95 -11.98 -5.67
CA GLY A 200 13.13 -13.19 -6.48
C GLY A 200 14.08 -14.23 -5.87
N SER A 201 14.86 -13.86 -4.85
CA SER A 201 15.66 -14.79 -4.05
C SER A 201 14.88 -15.19 -2.81
N ASP A 202 14.63 -14.24 -1.90
CA ASP A 202 14.20 -14.53 -0.52
C ASP A 202 12.68 -14.30 -0.37
N TYR A 203 12.12 -13.47 -1.25
CA TYR A 203 10.67 -13.29 -1.40
C TYR A 203 10.32 -12.95 -2.85
N GLU A 204 9.05 -13.06 -3.22
CA GLU A 204 8.57 -12.58 -4.52
C GLU A 204 7.94 -11.19 -4.35
N GLY A 205 8.50 -10.20 -5.04
CA GLY A 205 7.96 -8.84 -5.08
C GLY A 205 6.51 -8.81 -5.56
N ALA A 206 5.66 -8.10 -4.83
CA ALA A 206 4.23 -8.07 -5.09
C ALA A 206 3.68 -6.64 -5.08
N ALA A 207 2.74 -6.39 -5.99
CA ALA A 207 1.84 -5.25 -5.95
C ALA A 207 0.41 -5.74 -6.21
N GLY A 208 -0.56 -5.18 -5.51
CA GLY A 208 -1.93 -5.64 -5.59
C GLY A 208 -2.92 -4.68 -4.92
N VAL A 209 -4.18 -5.12 -4.84
CA VAL A 209 -5.26 -4.40 -4.18
C VAL A 209 -5.96 -5.32 -3.20
N LEU A 210 -6.07 -4.88 -1.94
CA LEU A 210 -6.85 -5.53 -0.90
C LEU A 210 -8.23 -4.87 -0.82
N ASN A 211 -9.29 -5.64 -1.01
CA ASN A 211 -10.68 -5.18 -0.92
C ASN A 211 -11.29 -5.52 0.44
N PHE A 212 -12.05 -4.58 0.99
CA PHE A 212 -12.86 -4.72 2.19
C PHE A 212 -14.34 -4.65 1.82
N GLU A 213 -15.02 -5.78 1.97
CA GLU A 213 -16.49 -5.84 1.88
C GLU A 213 -17.16 -5.02 3.00
N PRO A 214 -18.44 -4.62 2.85
CA PRO A 214 -19.18 -3.96 3.92
C PRO A 214 -19.17 -4.79 5.21
N GLY A 215 -18.84 -4.14 6.31
CA GLY A 215 -18.70 -4.73 7.65
C GLY A 215 -17.33 -5.36 7.93
N SER A 216 -16.42 -5.41 6.96
CA SER A 216 -15.09 -6.00 7.16
C SER A 216 -14.12 -5.01 7.83
N ALA A 217 -13.63 -5.37 9.02
CA ALA A 217 -12.66 -4.59 9.80
C ALA A 217 -11.21 -5.04 9.60
N GLU A 218 -10.96 -6.19 8.98
CA GLU A 218 -9.62 -6.73 8.76
C GLU A 218 -9.50 -7.39 7.39
N GLY A 219 -8.32 -7.27 6.79
CA GLY A 219 -7.93 -7.96 5.57
C GLY A 219 -6.51 -8.49 5.69
N ILE A 220 -6.15 -9.45 4.82
CA ILE A 220 -4.84 -10.12 4.85
C ILE A 220 -4.24 -10.04 3.46
N ILE A 221 -3.04 -9.47 3.37
CA ILE A 221 -2.17 -9.56 2.20
C ILE A 221 -1.25 -10.77 2.42
N ARG A 222 -1.15 -11.65 1.42
CA ARG A 222 -0.29 -12.85 1.44
C ARG A 222 0.88 -12.61 0.52
N LEU A 223 2.09 -12.66 1.06
CA LEU A 223 3.33 -12.49 0.30
C LEU A 223 4.11 -13.80 0.29
N LYS A 224 4.60 -14.22 -0.87
CA LYS A 224 5.37 -15.47 -1.00
C LYS A 224 6.78 -15.27 -0.45
N ILE A 225 7.18 -16.15 0.44
CA ILE A 225 8.53 -16.23 1.00
C ILE A 225 9.20 -17.47 0.41
N ASN A 226 10.44 -17.32 -0.03
CA ASN A 226 11.23 -18.39 -0.60
C ASN A 226 12.15 -18.95 0.49
N ASP A 227 12.24 -20.27 0.53
CA ASP A 227 13.04 -21.04 1.49
C ASP A 227 14.24 -21.61 0.73
N ASP A 228 15.45 -21.44 1.26
CA ASP A 228 16.65 -22.01 0.67
C ASP A 228 17.51 -22.84 1.63
N VAL A 229 18.83 -22.89 1.45
CA VAL A 229 19.75 -23.71 2.25
C VAL A 229 20.96 -22.92 2.74
N TYR A 230 21.04 -21.63 2.44
CA TYR A 230 22.14 -20.75 2.77
C TYR A 230 21.81 -20.01 4.07
N ALA A 231 22.77 -19.95 4.99
CA ALA A 231 22.63 -19.15 6.19
C ALA A 231 23.00 -17.70 5.86
N GLU A 232 22.00 -16.85 5.76
CA GLU A 232 22.09 -15.46 5.34
C GLU A 232 21.84 -14.50 6.53
N GLY A 233 21.24 -15.01 7.61
CA GLY A 233 20.81 -14.26 8.78
C GLY A 233 19.47 -13.57 8.57
N ASP A 234 18.91 -12.94 9.62
CA ASP A 234 17.62 -12.24 9.50
C ASP A 234 17.68 -11.13 8.43
N GLU A 235 16.86 -11.27 7.40
CA GLU A 235 16.72 -10.29 6.33
C GLU A 235 15.35 -9.60 6.35
N SER A 236 15.17 -8.53 5.56
CA SER A 236 13.93 -7.77 5.58
C SER A 236 13.60 -7.11 4.25
N PHE A 237 12.32 -6.88 4.02
CA PHE A 237 11.79 -6.01 2.97
C PHE A 237 10.66 -5.13 3.53
N GLU A 238 10.23 -4.11 2.79
CA GLU A 238 9.16 -3.20 3.20
C GLU A 238 7.87 -3.48 2.43
N ILE A 239 6.73 -3.36 3.10
CA ILE A 239 5.41 -3.26 2.46
C ILE A 239 4.82 -1.86 2.70
N THR A 240 4.29 -1.25 1.65
CA THR A 240 3.60 0.06 1.68
C THR A 240 2.16 -0.09 1.22
N LEU A 241 1.22 0.52 1.97
CA LEU A 241 -0.16 0.74 1.56
C LEU A 241 -0.28 2.05 0.78
N LEU A 242 -1.04 2.03 -0.31
CA LEU A 242 -1.14 3.11 -1.30
C LEU A 242 -2.60 3.37 -1.66
N ASN A 243 -2.93 4.64 -1.90
CA ASN A 243 -4.18 5.09 -2.55
C ASN A 243 -5.44 4.35 -2.05
N PRO A 244 -5.77 4.37 -0.75
CA PRO A 244 -7.02 3.79 -0.29
C PRO A 244 -8.21 4.48 -0.98
N GLN A 245 -9.25 3.71 -1.27
CA GLN A 245 -10.49 4.16 -1.92
C GLN A 245 -11.67 3.74 -1.05
N GLY A 246 -12.63 4.66 -0.85
CA GLY A 246 -13.72 4.45 0.11
C GLY A 246 -13.30 4.51 1.58
N ALA A 247 -12.01 4.78 1.84
CA ALA A 247 -11.38 4.93 3.15
C ALA A 247 -10.17 5.87 3.03
N SER A 248 -9.71 6.43 4.15
CA SER A 248 -8.50 7.26 4.20
C SER A 248 -7.29 6.46 4.69
N THR A 249 -6.08 6.96 4.43
CA THR A 249 -4.84 6.39 4.99
C THR A 249 -4.81 6.63 6.51
N GLY A 250 -4.65 5.56 7.30
CA GLY A 250 -4.49 5.67 8.74
C GLY A 250 -3.02 5.88 9.17
N GLU A 251 -2.74 5.72 10.47
CA GLU A 251 -1.43 6.09 11.04
C GLU A 251 -0.26 5.24 10.54
N LEU A 252 -0.50 3.99 10.12
CA LEU A 252 0.54 3.06 9.74
C LEU A 252 0.36 2.56 8.31
N ASP A 253 1.03 3.22 7.37
CA ASP A 253 1.00 2.91 5.93
C ASP A 253 2.19 2.04 5.48
N ARG A 254 3.20 1.85 6.33
CA ARG A 254 4.41 1.07 6.04
C ARG A 254 4.79 0.15 7.19
N ALA A 255 5.33 -1.02 6.83
CA ALA A 255 5.90 -1.96 7.79
C ALA A 255 7.09 -2.70 7.21
N SER A 256 8.02 -3.08 8.08
CA SER A 256 9.08 -4.03 7.77
C SER A 256 8.57 -5.45 7.90
N VAL A 257 8.88 -6.30 6.93
CA VAL A 257 8.68 -7.75 7.01
C VAL A 257 10.06 -8.37 7.14
N ILE A 258 10.31 -9.02 8.28
CA ILE A 258 11.56 -9.69 8.60
C ILE A 258 11.42 -11.18 8.31
N ILE A 259 12.26 -11.67 7.41
CA ILE A 259 12.45 -13.09 7.13
C ILE A 259 13.48 -13.58 8.14
N VAL A 260 13.04 -14.49 9.01
CA VAL A 260 13.87 -15.10 10.05
C VAL A 260 14.51 -16.34 9.45
N ASP A 261 15.84 -16.27 9.34
CA ASP A 261 16.74 -17.34 8.90
C ASP A 261 16.63 -18.54 9.86
N ALA A 262 16.49 -19.72 9.28
CA ALA A 262 16.19 -20.97 9.96
C ALA A 262 17.23 -22.06 9.67
N GLU A 263 18.38 -21.71 9.10
CA GLU A 263 19.48 -22.62 8.84
C GLU A 263 20.15 -23.06 10.14
N ALA A 264 20.31 -24.37 10.27
CA ALA A 264 20.96 -24.95 11.44
C ALA A 264 22.46 -24.58 11.46
N GLY A 265 22.85 -23.72 12.40
CA GLY A 265 24.24 -23.37 12.67
C GLY A 265 25.15 -24.57 12.98
N THR A 266 26.44 -24.41 12.65
CA THR A 266 27.52 -25.40 12.81
C THR A 266 27.71 -25.85 14.26
N VAL A 267 27.87 -27.16 14.47
CA VAL A 267 28.28 -27.73 15.76
C VAL A 267 29.81 -27.82 15.81
N VAL A 268 30.46 -26.92 16.56
CA VAL A 268 31.90 -26.95 16.80
C VAL A 268 32.22 -27.65 18.13
N PHE A 269 33.01 -28.72 18.09
CA PHE A 269 33.62 -29.30 19.29
C PHE A 269 34.92 -28.57 19.61
N SER A 270 34.96 -27.83 20.73
CA SER A 270 36.11 -26.99 21.11
C SER A 270 37.24 -27.75 21.83
N ALA A 271 37.04 -29.01 22.20
CA ALA A 271 38.09 -29.85 22.76
C ALA A 271 37.90 -31.32 22.38
N TRP A 272 38.97 -31.91 21.84
CA TRP A 272 39.15 -33.36 21.78
C TRP A 272 39.95 -33.77 23.02
N ASN A 273 39.57 -34.88 23.67
CA ASN A 273 40.31 -35.42 24.81
C ASN A 273 41.77 -35.66 24.41
N ASP A 274 42.70 -34.85 24.91
CA ASP A 274 44.12 -35.01 24.61
C ASP A 274 44.56 -36.38 25.15
N GLU A 275 45.05 -37.26 24.26
CA GLU A 275 45.54 -38.59 24.63
C GLU A 275 46.72 -38.51 25.62
N THR A 276 47.28 -37.31 25.83
CA THR A 276 48.31 -37.05 26.83
C THR A 276 47.77 -36.75 28.24
N ASP A 277 46.46 -36.67 28.48
CA ASP A 277 45.89 -36.39 29.81
C ASP A 277 45.00 -37.52 30.34
N TRP A 278 45.11 -38.72 29.76
CA TRP A 278 44.39 -39.87 30.26
C TRP A 278 44.96 -40.28 31.61
N VAL A 279 44.09 -40.34 32.61
CA VAL A 279 44.41 -40.84 33.94
C VAL A 279 43.49 -42.02 34.27
N ASN A 280 43.96 -42.93 35.12
CA ASN A 280 43.14 -44.00 35.65
C ASN A 280 42.01 -43.45 36.57
N GLU A 281 41.10 -44.31 37.02
CA GLU A 281 39.91 -43.93 37.80
C GLU A 281 40.22 -43.10 39.07
N SER A 282 41.42 -43.22 39.65
CA SER A 282 41.84 -42.41 40.81
C SER A 282 42.39 -41.02 40.45
N GLY A 283 42.69 -40.77 39.17
CA GLY A 283 43.27 -39.51 38.68
C GLY A 283 44.78 -39.36 38.92
N GLU A 284 45.46 -40.42 39.38
CA GLU A 284 46.84 -40.32 39.89
C GLU A 284 47.92 -40.80 38.91
N LYS A 285 47.58 -41.66 37.94
CA LYS A 285 48.55 -42.22 36.98
C LYS A 285 48.12 -42.00 35.54
N LYS A 286 49.09 -41.71 34.68
CA LYS A 286 48.90 -41.41 33.25
C LYS A 286 48.79 -42.71 32.42
N LEU A 287 47.72 -42.87 31.66
CA LEU A 287 47.50 -44.00 30.75
C LEU A 287 48.22 -43.72 29.42
N VAL A 288 48.86 -44.75 28.84
CA VAL A 288 49.64 -44.61 27.61
C VAL A 288 49.06 -45.50 26.50
N TRP A 289 48.95 -44.90 25.31
CA TRP A 289 48.49 -45.56 24.10
C TRP A 289 49.69 -46.15 23.32
N ASP A 290 49.83 -47.49 23.24
CA ASP A 290 50.94 -48.22 22.60
C ASP A 290 50.80 -48.57 21.10
N GLY A 291 49.70 -48.23 20.44
CA GLY A 291 49.39 -48.59 19.05
C GLY A 291 48.56 -49.86 18.81
N VAL A 292 48.29 -50.73 19.81
CA VAL A 292 47.19 -51.74 19.81
C VAL A 292 46.10 -51.65 20.93
N GLN A 293 46.43 -51.41 22.21
CA GLN A 293 45.47 -51.12 23.31
C GLN A 293 45.91 -50.00 24.29
N VAL A 294 44.99 -49.49 25.12
CA VAL A 294 45.35 -48.60 26.25
C VAL A 294 45.92 -49.45 27.38
N THR A 295 47.08 -49.07 27.91
CA THR A 295 47.73 -49.80 29.01
C THR A 295 47.96 -48.89 30.22
N ASP A 296 47.73 -49.45 31.42
CA ASP A 296 48.30 -48.98 32.68
C ASP A 296 49.56 -49.84 32.97
N GLU A 297 50.52 -49.33 33.74
CA GLU A 297 51.71 -50.08 34.20
C GLU A 297 51.33 -51.38 34.92
N ASP A 298 50.11 -51.46 35.46
CA ASP A 298 49.60 -52.60 36.22
C ASP A 298 48.68 -53.55 35.41
N ASN A 299 48.42 -53.26 34.12
CA ASN A 299 47.68 -54.10 33.16
C ASN A 299 46.23 -54.49 33.57
N GLU A 300 45.63 -53.80 34.54
CA GLU A 300 44.21 -53.88 34.89
C GLU A 300 43.47 -52.72 34.21
N LEU A 301 42.58 -53.07 33.28
CA LEU A 301 41.75 -52.11 32.55
C LEU A 301 40.60 -51.63 33.43
N ASP A 302 40.74 -50.47 34.06
CA ASP A 302 39.60 -49.69 34.56
C ASP A 302 39.69 -48.24 34.07
N ILE A 303 39.00 -47.97 32.96
CA ILE A 303 38.93 -46.62 32.37
C ILE A 303 37.57 -46.03 32.76
N ASP A 304 37.57 -45.10 33.70
CA ASP A 304 36.38 -44.31 34.00
C ASP A 304 36.27 -43.12 33.03
N TRP A 305 35.28 -43.16 32.15
CA TRP A 305 35.00 -42.14 31.12
C TRP A 305 34.16 -40.96 31.66
N ASN A 306 34.19 -40.70 32.97
CA ASN A 306 33.24 -39.82 33.65
C ASN A 306 33.71 -38.39 33.97
N LEU A 307 34.86 -37.91 33.48
CA LEU A 307 35.12 -36.47 33.46
C LEU A 307 34.34 -35.79 32.32
N ARG A 308 33.01 -35.87 32.37
CA ARG A 308 32.04 -35.15 31.53
C ARG A 308 31.78 -33.73 32.04
N GLY A 309 32.80 -33.06 32.52
CA GLY A 309 32.70 -31.66 32.96
C GLY A 309 33.26 -30.77 31.87
N ASN A 310 32.40 -30.09 31.14
CA ASN A 310 32.69 -28.98 30.21
C ASN A 310 32.75 -29.33 28.72
N GLN A 311 31.61 -29.71 28.16
CA GLN A 311 31.31 -29.36 26.76
C GLN A 311 30.52 -28.06 26.78
N TYR A 312 31.19 -26.95 26.48
CA TYR A 312 30.53 -25.68 26.25
C TYR A 312 30.17 -25.59 24.77
N PHE A 313 28.87 -25.47 24.51
CA PHE A 313 28.34 -25.14 23.20
C PHE A 313 28.33 -23.63 23.07
N VAL A 314 28.87 -23.11 21.97
CA VAL A 314 28.56 -21.75 21.53
C VAL A 314 27.63 -21.91 20.34
N SER A 315 26.34 -21.74 20.59
CA SER A 315 25.39 -21.39 19.54
C SER A 315 25.32 -19.87 19.54
N GLU A 316 25.46 -19.24 18.37
CA GLU A 316 25.23 -17.80 18.23
C GLU A 316 23.72 -17.44 18.35
N ASN A 317 22.87 -18.44 18.58
CA ASN A 317 21.45 -18.27 18.77
C ASN A 317 21.13 -18.28 20.28
N GLU A 318 21.01 -17.10 20.90
CA GLU A 318 20.72 -16.91 22.33
C GLU A 318 19.39 -17.54 22.81
N SER A 319 18.60 -18.12 21.89
CA SER A 319 17.27 -18.70 22.18
C SER A 319 17.21 -20.24 22.17
N LEU A 320 18.29 -20.96 21.86
CA LEU A 320 18.32 -22.42 22.04
C LEU A 320 18.64 -22.76 23.50
N VAL A 321 17.63 -23.24 24.24
CA VAL A 321 17.84 -23.84 25.56
C VAL A 321 18.88 -24.96 25.41
N PRO A 322 19.93 -25.03 26.24
CA PRO A 322 20.91 -26.10 26.19
C PRO A 322 20.20 -27.46 26.17
N PHE A 323 20.30 -28.17 25.04
CA PHE A 323 19.70 -29.47 24.89
C PHE A 323 20.54 -30.48 25.69
N ASP A 324 20.04 -30.83 26.88
CA ASP A 324 20.59 -31.91 27.68
C ASP A 324 20.17 -33.25 27.04
N ALA A 325 21.02 -33.75 26.14
CA ALA A 325 20.84 -35.03 25.46
C ALA A 325 20.69 -36.21 26.43
N ALA A 326 21.18 -36.08 27.68
CA ALA A 326 21.02 -37.11 28.70
C ALA A 326 19.63 -37.07 29.36
N LYS A 327 19.02 -35.89 29.53
CA LYS A 327 17.65 -35.73 30.04
C LYS A 327 16.56 -36.11 29.02
N ALA A 328 16.79 -35.87 27.73
CA ALA A 328 15.79 -36.14 26.69
C ALA A 328 15.65 -37.65 26.35
N ASN A 329 16.61 -38.47 26.74
CA ASN A 329 16.66 -39.90 26.44
C ASN A 329 16.22 -40.75 27.65
N THR A 330 14.95 -40.65 28.05
CA THR A 330 14.39 -41.41 29.19
C THR A 330 13.96 -42.83 28.84
N SER A 331 13.85 -43.16 27.55
CA SER A 331 13.75 -44.55 27.08
C SER A 331 14.69 -44.72 25.91
N ARG A 332 15.71 -45.58 26.07
CA ARG A 332 16.73 -45.94 25.07
C ARG A 332 16.15 -46.65 23.83
N GLN A 333 15.12 -46.09 23.20
CA GLN A 333 14.39 -46.69 22.07
C GLN A 333 13.85 -45.60 21.15
N MET A 334 14.70 -45.03 20.30
CA MET A 334 14.27 -44.56 18.97
C MET A 334 15.38 -44.88 17.96
N SER A 335 15.19 -45.99 17.23
CA SER A 335 15.87 -46.33 15.97
C SER A 335 15.00 -45.82 14.81
N THR A 336 15.53 -45.59 13.59
CA THR A 336 15.81 -46.57 12.50
C THR A 336 16.74 -45.89 11.47
N ALA A 337 17.79 -46.42 10.84
CA ALA A 337 18.25 -47.77 10.42
C ALA A 337 19.73 -47.67 9.92
N PRO A 338 20.35 -48.70 9.30
CA PRO A 338 20.48 -50.11 9.67
C PRO A 338 21.84 -50.40 10.34
N TRP A 339 21.85 -51.36 11.25
CA TRP A 339 22.98 -51.65 12.14
C TRP A 339 24.06 -52.51 11.49
N TYR A 340 25.33 -52.23 11.81
CA TYR A 340 26.37 -53.26 11.95
C TYR A 340 27.00 -53.10 13.33
N TRP A 341 26.99 -54.20 14.09
CA TRP A 341 27.15 -54.22 15.55
C TRP A 341 28.53 -53.81 16.05
N GLY A 342 28.54 -52.99 17.11
CA GLY A 342 29.71 -52.70 17.95
C GLY A 342 29.56 -51.41 18.76
N SER A 343 28.64 -51.40 19.75
CA SER A 343 28.39 -50.34 20.75
C SER A 343 28.08 -48.93 20.23
N ASP A 344 26.97 -48.39 20.74
CA ASP A 344 26.36 -47.15 20.29
C ASP A 344 27.29 -45.93 20.41
N THR A 345 27.18 -45.03 19.41
CA THR A 345 27.77 -43.69 19.27
C THR A 345 29.23 -43.52 18.83
N LYS A 346 29.89 -44.51 18.20
CA LYS A 346 31.26 -44.30 17.67
C LYS A 346 31.38 -44.65 16.18
N ILE A 347 31.79 -43.68 15.36
CA ILE A 347 32.49 -43.98 14.10
C ILE A 347 33.94 -44.27 14.51
N SER A 348 34.35 -45.53 14.57
CA SER A 348 35.77 -45.85 14.77
C SER A 348 36.57 -45.46 13.53
N ALA A 349 37.86 -45.14 13.72
CA ALA A 349 38.78 -44.78 12.63
C ALA A 349 38.83 -45.84 11.50
N ASP A 350 38.51 -47.09 11.81
CA ASP A 350 38.51 -48.23 10.88
C ASP A 350 37.34 -48.23 9.89
N LEU A 351 36.32 -47.39 10.12
CA LEU A 351 35.13 -47.25 9.27
C LEU A 351 35.17 -46.00 8.37
N PHE A 352 36.18 -45.14 8.52
CA PHE A 352 36.31 -43.87 7.80
C PHE A 352 36.25 -44.02 6.26
N GLU A 353 36.93 -45.02 5.70
CA GLU A 353 36.93 -45.30 4.25
C GLU A 353 35.55 -45.72 3.71
N LYS A 354 34.60 -46.12 4.58
CA LYS A 354 33.24 -46.52 4.18
C LYS A 354 32.22 -45.37 4.23
N VAL A 355 32.52 -44.29 4.95
CA VAL A 355 31.62 -43.14 5.18
C VAL A 355 32.11 -41.84 4.55
N LYS A 356 33.37 -41.80 4.09
CA LYS A 356 33.96 -40.66 3.37
C LYS A 356 33.24 -40.42 2.04
N GLY A 357 32.79 -39.17 1.82
CA GLY A 357 32.07 -38.77 0.61
C GLY A 357 30.57 -39.11 0.60
N GLN A 358 30.00 -39.51 1.74
CA GLN A 358 28.56 -39.73 1.92
C GLN A 358 27.98 -38.65 2.84
N SER A 359 26.75 -38.20 2.58
CA SER A 359 26.00 -37.31 3.46
C SER A 359 25.36 -38.10 4.61
N HIS A 360 25.51 -37.62 5.84
CA HIS A 360 24.94 -38.27 7.04
C HIS A 360 23.91 -37.35 7.71
N ARG A 361 22.82 -37.93 8.23
CA ARG A 361 21.82 -37.23 9.05
C ARG A 361 21.97 -37.64 10.51
N ILE A 362 22.10 -36.66 11.42
CA ILE A 362 22.07 -36.92 12.87
C ILE A 362 20.63 -36.72 13.34
N GLY A 363 19.99 -37.80 13.79
CA GLY A 363 18.56 -37.86 14.04
C GLY A 363 18.10 -37.22 15.35
N GLY A 364 17.22 -36.23 15.22
CA GLY A 364 16.19 -35.80 16.16
C GLY A 364 15.07 -35.13 15.35
N ARG A 365 13.85 -35.00 15.88
CA ARG A 365 12.67 -34.46 15.13
C ARG A 365 12.86 -33.02 14.60
N PHE A 366 13.98 -32.37 14.95
CA PHE A 366 14.36 -31.00 14.59
C PHE A 366 15.78 -30.88 13.98
N LEU A 367 16.45 -31.98 13.62
CA LEU A 367 17.80 -31.95 13.03
C LEU A 367 17.79 -32.70 11.71
N GLY A 368 17.63 -31.94 10.62
CA GLY A 368 17.58 -32.44 9.25
C GLY A 368 18.84 -32.19 8.43
N ALA A 369 19.88 -31.58 9.00
CA ALA A 369 21.05 -31.14 8.25
C ALA A 369 21.93 -32.31 7.76
N PRO A 370 22.31 -32.35 6.47
CA PRO A 370 23.35 -33.23 5.97
C PRO A 370 24.73 -32.71 6.39
N ILE A 371 25.53 -33.51 7.10
CA ILE A 371 26.94 -33.20 7.37
C ILE A 371 27.87 -33.89 6.35
N THR A 372 28.95 -33.21 5.95
CA THR A 372 29.99 -33.76 5.06
C THR A 372 31.31 -33.92 5.81
N ILE A 373 31.90 -35.12 5.78
CA ILE A 373 33.12 -35.43 6.54
C ILE A 373 34.33 -35.50 5.58
N THR A 374 35.35 -34.65 5.79
CA THR A 374 36.56 -34.58 4.94
C THR A 374 37.86 -34.80 5.74
N ARG A 375 38.82 -35.53 5.16
CA ARG A 375 40.18 -35.73 5.73
C ARG A 375 41.18 -34.75 5.11
N VAL A 376 41.80 -33.92 5.94
CA VAL A 376 42.88 -33.02 5.53
C VAL A 376 44.19 -33.80 5.38
N ARG A 377 44.91 -33.60 4.26
CA ARG A 377 46.15 -34.33 3.95
C ARG A 377 47.32 -33.70 4.73
N GLY A 378 47.90 -34.45 5.67
CA GLY A 378 49.16 -34.08 6.34
C GLY A 378 49.14 -33.93 7.87
N ALA A 379 48.01 -34.15 8.55
CA ALA A 379 47.94 -34.09 10.02
C ALA A 379 47.97 -35.48 10.67
N SER A 380 48.84 -35.68 11.66
CA SER A 380 48.81 -36.80 12.60
C SER A 380 47.84 -36.44 13.72
N GLY A 381 46.56 -36.72 13.48
CA GLY A 381 45.44 -36.38 14.36
C GLY A 381 44.67 -35.16 13.86
N ARG A 382 43.40 -35.39 13.48
CA ARG A 382 42.22 -34.51 13.63
C ARG A 382 41.21 -34.72 12.50
N LEU A 383 39.97 -34.98 12.91
CA LEU A 383 38.75 -34.79 12.16
C LEU A 383 38.35 -33.32 12.36
N ALA A 384 38.15 -32.57 11.29
CA ALA A 384 37.44 -31.30 11.34
C ALA A 384 36.05 -31.55 10.74
N ILE A 385 35.01 -31.13 11.46
CA ILE A 385 33.63 -31.09 10.97
C ILE A 385 33.38 -29.62 10.65
N ASP A 386 33.13 -29.33 9.39
CA ASP A 386 32.67 -28.03 8.89
C ASP A 386 31.17 -28.18 8.62
#